data_AF-A0A428PG86-F1
#
_entry.id   AF-A0A428PG86-F1
#
_cell.length_a   1.000
_cell.length_b   1.000
_cell.length_c   1.000
_cell.angle_alpha   90.00
_cell.angle_beta   90.00
_cell.angle_gamma   90.00
#
_symmetry.space_group_name_H-M   'P 1'
#
loop_
_entity.id
_entity.type
_entity.pdbx_description
1 polymer ?
#
loop_
_entity_poly.entity_id
_entity_poly.type
_entity_poly.pdbx_seq_one_letter_code
_entity_poly.pdbx_strand_id
1 'polypeptide(L)'
;MGGCSTCRRRKKKCDEGRPFCLACRKLGVVCPGYQKLLRWVQGIASRGRFAGAAFPGEDVSASGRQPVPNGFMANFLASADSLGPTIDPAGLGQ
;
A
#
# COMPACT_ATOMS: atom_id res chain seq x y z
N MET A 1 -3.09 23.32 -13.82
CA MET A 1 -2.37 22.67 -12.70
C MET A 1 -0.99 22.14 -13.13
N GLY A 2 -0.29 22.84 -14.02
CA GLY A 2 1.07 22.47 -14.38
C GLY A 2 2.08 23.26 -13.54
N GLY A 3 3.24 22.66 -13.31
CA GLY A 3 4.28 23.19 -12.43
C GLY A 3 5.21 22.07 -11.98
N CYS A 4 6.50 22.35 -11.85
CA CYS A 4 7.45 21.35 -11.38
C CYS A 4 7.12 20.95 -9.93
N SER A 5 7.61 19.79 -9.49
CA SER A 5 7.32 19.29 -8.13
C SER A 5 7.87 20.21 -7.05
N THR A 6 9.01 20.89 -7.30
CA THR A 6 9.59 21.88 -6.38
C THR A 6 8.67 23.09 -6.17
N CYS A 7 8.18 23.72 -7.24
CA CYS A 7 7.29 24.89 -7.12
C CYS A 7 5.95 24.51 -6.47
N ARG A 8 5.41 23.33 -6.81
CA ARG A 8 4.22 22.80 -6.14
C ARG A 8 4.43 22.59 -4.65
N ARG A 9 5.55 21.96 -4.24
CA ARG A 9 5.90 21.75 -2.82
C ARG A 9 6.06 23.07 -2.07
N ARG A 10 6.68 24.06 -2.70
CA ARG A 10 6.90 25.40 -2.11
C ARG A 10 5.67 26.32 -2.20
N LYS A 11 4.57 25.87 -2.83
CA LYS A 11 3.35 26.66 -3.06
C LYS A 11 3.62 28.02 -3.73
N LYS A 12 4.59 28.06 -4.66
CA LYS A 12 4.92 29.27 -5.46
C LYS A 12 4.46 29.08 -6.89
N LYS A 13 4.16 30.20 -7.58
CA LYS A 13 3.83 30.17 -9.01
C LYS A 13 5.01 29.63 -9.81
N CYS A 14 4.75 28.66 -10.67
CA CYS A 14 5.74 28.07 -11.57
C CYS A 14 5.61 28.72 -12.94
N ASP A 15 6.72 29.10 -13.56
CA ASP A 15 6.73 29.69 -14.92
C ASP A 15 6.65 28.64 -16.03
N GLU A 16 6.50 27.36 -15.69
CA GLU A 16 6.37 26.19 -16.59
C GLU A 16 7.42 26.04 -17.71
N GLY A 17 8.51 26.82 -17.67
CA GLY A 17 9.63 26.71 -18.61
C GLY A 17 10.29 25.33 -18.59
N ARG A 18 10.61 24.79 -19.76
CA ARG A 18 11.25 23.49 -19.97
C ARG A 18 12.68 23.68 -20.47
N PRO A 19 13.66 22.84 -20.09
CA PRO A 19 13.55 21.67 -19.19
C PRO A 19 13.46 22.04 -17.70
N PHE A 20 13.85 23.27 -17.33
CA PHE A 20 13.85 23.77 -15.95
C PHE A 20 13.06 25.08 -15.81
N CYS A 21 12.39 25.22 -14.67
CA CYS A 21 11.58 26.40 -14.38
C CYS A 21 12.44 27.61 -14.00
N LEU A 22 12.06 28.82 -14.44
CA LEU A 22 12.82 30.05 -14.13
C LEU A 22 12.86 30.35 -12.64
N ALA A 23 11.74 30.19 -11.93
CA ALA A 23 11.71 30.30 -10.47
C ALA A 23 12.76 29.40 -9.79
N CYS A 24 12.89 28.15 -10.23
CA CYS A 24 13.83 27.17 -9.71
C CYS A 24 15.28 27.62 -9.96
N ARG A 25 15.57 28.09 -11.19
CA ARG A 25 16.88 28.61 -11.59
C ARG A 25 17.27 29.83 -10.79
N LYS A 26 16.36 30.79 -10.61
CA LYS A 26 16.57 32.00 -9.79
C LYS A 26 16.84 31.68 -8.33
N LEU A 27 16.20 30.63 -7.81
CA LEU A 27 16.40 30.14 -6.44
C LEU A 27 17.66 29.29 -6.28
N GLY A 28 18.40 28.99 -7.35
CA GLY A 28 19.57 28.12 -7.31
C GLY A 28 19.25 26.67 -6.92
N VAL A 29 18.00 26.23 -7.04
CA VAL A 29 17.58 24.86 -6.69
C VAL A 29 17.46 24.00 -7.94
N VAL A 30 17.86 22.72 -7.82
CA VAL A 30 17.71 21.76 -8.91
C VAL A 30 16.23 21.56 -9.22
N CYS A 31 15.84 21.87 -10.46
CA CYS A 31 14.49 21.62 -10.92
C CYS A 31 14.39 20.15 -11.38
N PRO A 32 13.51 19.33 -10.79
CA PRO A 32 13.34 17.92 -11.18
C PRO A 32 12.60 17.77 -12.53
N GLY A 33 12.38 18.87 -13.23
CA GLY A 33 11.56 18.95 -14.43
C GLY A 33 10.07 18.72 -14.13
N TYR A 34 9.38 18.18 -15.13
CA TYR A 34 7.92 18.01 -15.14
C TYR A 34 7.48 16.55 -15.29
N GLN A 35 8.43 15.61 -15.17
CA GLN A 35 8.12 14.19 -15.27
C GLN A 35 7.24 13.76 -14.10
N LYS A 36 6.18 13.02 -14.41
CA LYS A 36 5.31 12.40 -13.40
C LYS A 36 5.99 11.12 -12.94
N LEU A 37 6.43 11.06 -11.69
CA LEU A 37 6.93 9.81 -11.11
C LEU A 37 5.74 8.85 -10.97
N LEU A 38 5.75 7.79 -11.77
CA LEU A 38 4.84 6.68 -11.61
C LEU A 38 5.31 5.87 -10.40
N ARG A 39 4.39 5.56 -9.48
CA ARG A 39 4.67 4.71 -8.32
C ARG A 39 3.82 3.44 -8.46
N TRP A 40 4.47 2.29 -8.47
CA TRP A 40 3.79 1.02 -8.26
C TRP A 40 3.26 0.97 -6.84
N VAL A 41 1.97 0.70 -6.69
CA VAL A 41 1.30 0.58 -5.39
C VAL A 41 0.87 -0.85 -5.19
N GLN A 42 0.91 -1.32 -3.94
CA GLN A 42 0.31 -2.59 -3.59
C GLN A 42 -1.21 -2.40 -3.63
N GLY A 43 -1.84 -3.00 -4.63
CA GLY A 43 -3.29 -2.99 -4.82
C GLY A 43 -3.78 -2.17 -6.02
N ILE A 44 -5.09 -2.24 -6.25
CA ILE A 44 -5.74 -1.83 -7.51
C ILE A 44 -5.78 -0.30 -7.69
N ALA A 45 -5.85 0.46 -6.59
CA ALA A 45 -5.84 1.92 -6.64
C ALA A 45 -4.78 2.54 -5.73
N SER A 46 -4.24 3.69 -6.12
CA SER A 46 -3.30 4.46 -5.28
C SER A 46 -3.97 5.23 -4.15
N ARG A 47 -5.30 5.40 -4.21
CA ARG A 47 -6.13 6.17 -3.28
C ARG A 47 -7.59 5.76 -3.41
N GLY A 48 -8.41 6.09 -2.40
CA GLY A 48 -9.84 5.80 -2.38
C GLY A 48 -10.16 4.40 -1.83
N ARG A 49 -11.41 3.95 -2.04
CA ARG A 49 -11.95 2.72 -1.44
C ARG A 49 -11.21 1.43 -1.84
N PHE A 50 -10.54 1.44 -2.99
CA PHE A 50 -9.77 0.30 -3.49
C PHE A 50 -8.25 0.42 -3.21
N ALA A 51 -7.82 1.38 -2.38
CA ALA A 51 -6.42 1.49 -2.02
C ALA A 51 -6.00 0.33 -1.12
N GLY A 52 -4.94 -0.40 -1.52
CA GLY A 52 -4.49 -1.59 -0.80
C GLY A 52 -5.24 -2.88 -1.14
N ALA A 53 -6.33 -2.82 -1.91
CA ALA A 53 -7.09 -4.01 -2.31
C ALA A 53 -6.29 -4.82 -3.35
N ALA A 54 -6.04 -6.10 -3.06
CA ALA A 54 -5.35 -7.01 -3.98
C ALA A 54 -6.29 -7.52 -5.10
N PHE A 55 -7.58 -7.67 -4.81
CA PHE A 55 -8.58 -8.22 -5.73
C PHE A 55 -9.85 -7.35 -5.79
N PRO A 56 -10.50 -7.22 -6.96
CA PRO A 56 -11.78 -6.54 -7.07
C PRO A 56 -12.90 -7.49 -6.64
N GLY A 57 -13.66 -7.17 -5.58
CA GLY A 57 -14.89 -7.91 -5.26
C GLY A 57 -15.24 -8.08 -3.79
N GLU A 58 -14.37 -7.69 -2.87
CA GLU A 58 -14.63 -7.79 -1.43
C GLU A 58 -15.09 -6.43 -0.87
N ASP A 59 -16.18 -6.45 -0.12
CA ASP A 59 -16.72 -5.35 0.66
C ASP A 59 -15.76 -5.00 1.80
N VAL A 60 -14.67 -4.33 1.44
CA VAL A 60 -13.74 -3.73 2.40
C VAL A 60 -14.45 -2.62 3.17
N SER A 61 -15.12 -3.01 4.26
CA SER A 61 -15.59 -2.11 5.31
C SER A 61 -14.40 -1.27 5.76
N ALA A 62 -14.57 0.04 5.67
CA ALA A 62 -13.55 1.05 5.90
C ALA A 62 -13.18 1.20 7.39
N SER A 63 -12.83 0.11 8.07
CA SER A 63 -12.36 0.13 9.45
C SER A 63 -10.85 -0.11 9.50
N GLY A 64 -10.10 0.98 9.48
CA GLY A 64 -8.76 1.02 10.06
C GLY A 64 -7.65 0.39 9.23
N ARG A 65 -6.54 1.12 9.14
CA ARG A 65 -5.24 0.55 8.76
C ARG A 65 -4.92 -0.62 9.70
N GLN A 66 -4.96 -1.84 9.19
CA GLN A 66 -4.15 -2.93 9.74
C GLN A 66 -2.98 -3.13 8.77
N PRO A 67 -1.72 -2.98 9.21
CA PRO A 67 -0.57 -3.32 8.39
C PRO A 67 -0.56 -4.83 8.18
N VAL A 68 -0.58 -5.28 6.92
CA VAL A 68 -0.29 -6.69 6.61
C VAL A 68 1.21 -6.91 6.90
N PRO A 69 1.58 -7.90 7.73
CA PRO A 69 2.99 -8.18 7.96
C PRO A 69 3.61 -8.73 6.68
N ASN A 70 4.77 -8.17 6.31
CA ASN A 70 5.66 -8.77 5.33
C ASN A 70 6.16 -10.10 5.88
N GLY A 71 5.57 -11.22 5.45
CA GLY A 71 6.04 -12.53 5.86
C GLY A 71 5.02 -13.63 5.59
N PHE A 72 5.23 -14.33 4.48
CA PHE A 72 5.04 -15.77 4.32
C PHE A 72 4.57 -16.52 5.59
N MET A 73 3.31 -17.01 5.56
CA MET A 73 2.76 -18.12 6.38
C MET A 73 2.92 -18.03 7.92
N ALA A 74 1.97 -17.40 8.63
CA ALA A 74 1.65 -17.78 10.02
C ALA A 74 0.36 -17.11 10.53
N ASN A 75 -0.79 -17.79 10.46
CA ASN A 75 -1.54 -18.17 11.67
C ASN A 75 -2.71 -19.13 11.33
N PHE A 76 -2.47 -20.43 11.41
CA PHE A 76 -3.49 -21.49 11.47
C PHE A 76 -3.63 -22.02 12.92
N LEU A 77 -3.49 -21.16 13.95
CA LEU A 77 -3.40 -21.61 15.35
C LEU A 77 -4.31 -20.85 16.32
N ALA A 78 -5.58 -20.66 15.96
CA ALA A 78 -6.62 -20.40 16.97
C ALA A 78 -8.01 -20.74 16.42
N SER A 79 -8.41 -22.01 16.47
CA SER A 79 -9.78 -22.53 16.65
C SER A 79 -9.81 -24.03 16.32
N ALA A 80 -9.10 -24.85 17.10
CA ALA A 80 -9.37 -26.28 17.16
C ALA A 80 -9.98 -26.56 18.54
N ASP A 81 -11.28 -26.33 18.67
CA ASP A 81 -12.05 -26.87 19.79
C ASP A 81 -13.00 -27.96 19.26
N SER A 82 -12.55 -29.19 19.52
CA SER A 82 -13.35 -30.36 19.91
C SER A 82 -14.40 -30.90 18.93
N LEU A 83 -14.04 -31.98 18.23
CA LEU A 83 -14.77 -33.27 18.18
C LEU A 83 -13.93 -34.28 17.37
N GLY A 84 -12.91 -34.86 18.00
CA GLY A 84 -12.25 -36.06 17.49
C GLY A 84 -12.94 -37.32 18.03
N PRO A 85 -13.08 -38.42 17.26
CA PRO A 85 -13.67 -39.66 17.75
C PRO A 85 -12.73 -40.36 18.74
N THR A 86 -13.25 -40.74 19.91
CA THR A 86 -12.53 -41.54 20.91
C THR A 86 -12.22 -42.94 20.36
N ILE A 87 -10.94 -43.29 20.30
CA ILE A 87 -10.48 -44.68 20.16
C ILE A 87 -9.87 -45.05 21.51
N ASP A 88 -10.56 -45.88 22.28
CA ASP A 88 -10.09 -46.45 23.54
C ASP A 88 -9.00 -47.51 23.28
N PRO A 89 -7.80 -47.41 23.89
CA PRO A 89 -6.80 -48.46 23.81
C PRO A 89 -6.58 -49.09 25.20
N ALA A 90 -7.36 -50.12 25.55
CA ALA A 90 -6.99 -51.06 26.62
C ALA A 90 -7.80 -52.36 26.53
N GLY A 91 -7.12 -53.50 26.32
CA GLY A 91 -7.77 -54.81 26.40
C GLY A 91 -6.93 -55.98 25.87
N LEU A 92 -5.81 -56.24 26.55
CA LEU A 92 -4.92 -57.39 26.41
C LEU A 92 -5.68 -58.74 26.46
N GLY A 93 -5.23 -59.72 25.68
CA GLY A 93 -5.90 -61.00 25.48
C GLY A 93 -5.92 -61.97 26.66
N GLN A 94 -6.77 -63.00 26.51
CA GLN A 94 -6.41 -64.43 26.54
C GLN A 94 -7.24 -65.15 25.48
#